data_AF-A0A352YV78-F1
#
_entry.id   AF-A0A352YV78-F1
#
_cell.length_a   1.000
_cell.length_b   1.000
_cell.length_c   1.000
_cell.angle_alpha   90.00
_cell.angle_beta   90.00
_cell.angle_gamma   90.00
#
_symmetry.space_group_name_H-M   'P 1'
#
loop_
_entity.id
_entity.type
_entity.pdbx_description
1 polymer ?
#
loop_
_entity_poly.entity_id
_entity_poly.type
_entity_poly.pdbx_seq_one_letter_code
_entity_poly.pdbx_strand_id
1 'polypeptide(L)'
;WAEQELLNLTDNITVTKLALPDLPSSDKHAELLRKAWQTGMLQYESRKFNDNVYLSYISKPDIKRKRELLKIFIVKWILLTNRSYRRLNLLKSRYIKIICKKSYYKKCLEELESQKPALLFCTHQRAINAIAPLEAAKKLGIPTACFIYSWDNLSKATLFVDSDYYLVWSEYMKQELLTYHPEIRSENIFITGTPQFAPYFNDNLKIGHGQFADKFNLPKNRRWICFSGDDTKTSPHDPVYLKQLAEAVRSWNNKEQNQLHILFR
;
A
#
# COMPACT_ATOMS: atom_id res chain seq x y z
N TRP A 1 -6.75 -10.23 -7.66
CA TRP A 1 -6.91 -11.44 -6.83
C TRP A 1 -7.60 -11.14 -5.51
N ALA A 2 -7.18 -10.12 -4.74
CA ALA A 2 -7.87 -9.76 -3.48
C ALA A 2 -9.26 -9.07 -3.66
N GLU A 3 -9.54 -8.43 -4.79
CA GLU A 3 -10.80 -7.67 -4.96
C GLU A 3 -12.05 -8.56 -4.90
N GLN A 4 -12.08 -9.70 -5.59
CA GLN A 4 -13.27 -10.58 -5.62
C GLN A 4 -13.56 -11.26 -4.28
N GLU A 5 -12.52 -11.70 -3.55
CA GLU A 5 -12.69 -12.28 -2.21
C GLU A 5 -13.06 -11.22 -1.16
N LEU A 6 -12.47 -10.01 -1.21
CA LEU A 6 -12.89 -8.88 -0.38
C LEU A 6 -14.35 -8.48 -0.67
N LEU A 7 -14.75 -8.51 -1.94
CA LEU A 7 -16.12 -8.25 -2.34
C LEU A 7 -17.08 -9.33 -1.83
N ASN A 8 -16.68 -10.60 -1.73
CA ASN A 8 -17.53 -11.65 -1.16
C ASN A 8 -17.67 -11.54 0.36
N LEU A 9 -16.69 -10.94 1.05
CA LEU A 9 -16.75 -10.69 2.49
C LEU A 9 -17.75 -9.58 2.87
N THR A 10 -18.17 -8.75 1.92
CA THR A 10 -19.16 -7.68 2.16
C THR A 10 -20.61 -8.11 1.93
N ASP A 11 -20.86 -9.35 1.53
CA ASP A 11 -22.23 -9.88 1.27
C ASP A 11 -23.11 -9.96 2.52
N ASN A 12 -22.53 -9.84 3.72
CA ASN A 12 -23.25 -9.89 5.01
C ASN A 12 -23.67 -8.50 5.54
N ILE A 13 -23.39 -7.43 4.80
CA ILE A 13 -23.77 -6.05 5.14
C ILE A 13 -24.63 -5.54 3.98
N THR A 14 -25.62 -4.66 4.26
CA THR A 14 -26.35 -3.91 3.22
C THR A 14 -25.38 -3.03 2.41
N VAL A 15 -24.67 -3.63 1.46
CA VAL A 15 -23.66 -3.01 0.61
C VAL A 15 -24.09 -3.18 -0.84
N THR A 16 -24.39 -2.08 -1.51
CA THR A 16 -24.56 -2.07 -2.95
C THR A 16 -23.18 -2.11 -3.60
N LYS A 17 -22.92 -3.13 -4.43
CA LYS A 17 -21.67 -3.26 -5.17
C LYS A 17 -21.80 -2.57 -6.52
N LEU A 18 -20.88 -1.65 -6.79
CA LEU A 18 -20.79 -0.93 -8.05
C LEU A 18 -19.38 -1.08 -8.59
N ALA A 19 -19.26 -1.77 -9.74
CA ALA A 19 -18.00 -1.92 -10.44
C ALA A 19 -17.88 -0.80 -11.49
N LEU A 20 -16.88 0.05 -11.33
CA LEU A 20 -16.54 1.03 -12.36
C LEU A 20 -15.99 0.31 -13.60
N PRO A 21 -16.20 0.85 -14.81
CA PRO A 21 -15.71 0.23 -16.03
C PRO A 21 -14.18 0.18 -16.04
N ASP A 22 -13.63 -0.87 -16.64
CA ASP A 22 -12.18 -1.04 -16.85
C ASP A 22 -11.68 -0.07 -17.93
N LEU A 23 -11.54 1.20 -17.55
CA LEU A 23 -11.00 2.26 -18.38
C LEU A 23 -9.64 2.70 -17.83
N PRO A 24 -8.70 3.08 -18.70
CA PRO A 24 -7.38 3.51 -18.26
C PRO A 24 -7.49 4.78 -17.40
N SER A 25 -7.10 4.66 -16.14
CA SER A 25 -7.06 5.77 -15.18
C SER A 25 -5.90 6.74 -15.43
N SER A 26 -4.84 6.30 -16.12
CA SER A 26 -3.63 7.07 -16.44
C SER A 26 -3.11 6.76 -17.86
N ASP A 27 -2.04 7.42 -18.29
CA ASP A 27 -1.33 7.13 -19.54
C ASP A 27 0.20 7.17 -19.38
N LYS A 28 0.92 6.66 -20.39
CA LYS A 28 2.38 6.51 -20.37
C LYS A 28 3.15 7.82 -20.13
N HIS A 29 2.61 8.97 -20.55
CA HIS A 29 3.26 10.27 -20.36
C HIS A 29 3.02 10.79 -18.94
N ALA A 30 1.79 10.66 -18.44
CA ALA A 30 1.48 10.96 -17.05
C ALA A 30 2.34 10.11 -16.10
N GLU A 31 2.51 8.83 -16.38
CA GLU A 31 3.36 7.94 -15.57
C GLU A 31 4.83 8.40 -15.46
N LEU A 32 5.36 9.11 -16.46
CA LEU A 32 6.69 9.72 -16.36
C LEU A 32 6.72 10.89 -15.36
N LEU A 33 5.66 11.71 -15.30
CA LEU A 33 5.53 12.78 -14.30
C LEU A 33 5.43 12.20 -12.90
N ARG A 34 4.66 11.12 -12.72
CA ARG A 34 4.54 10.42 -11.43
C ARG A 34 5.87 9.84 -10.98
N LYS A 35 6.59 9.17 -11.90
CA LYS A 35 7.93 8.63 -11.60
C LYS A 35 8.92 9.75 -11.24
N ALA A 36 8.87 10.87 -11.96
CA ALA A 36 9.68 12.05 -11.64
C ALA A 36 9.31 12.62 -10.27
N TRP A 37 8.03 12.78 -9.95
CA TRP A 37 7.57 13.22 -8.63
C TRP A 37 8.13 12.31 -7.53
N GLN A 38 7.92 11.00 -7.61
CA GLN A 38 8.34 10.06 -6.56
C GLN A 38 9.86 10.09 -6.38
N THR A 39 10.62 10.06 -7.48
CA THR A 39 12.08 10.13 -7.46
C THR A 39 12.56 11.46 -6.86
N GLY A 40 11.92 12.57 -7.24
CA GLY A 40 12.25 13.90 -6.74
C GLY A 40 11.92 14.10 -5.26
N MET A 41 10.80 13.52 -4.78
CA MET A 41 10.40 13.55 -3.38
C MET A 41 11.40 12.79 -2.51
N LEU A 42 11.78 11.57 -2.88
CA LEU A 42 12.81 10.80 -2.17
C LEU A 42 14.16 11.52 -2.14
N GLN A 43 14.55 12.17 -3.24
CA GLN A 43 15.75 13.00 -3.28
C GLN A 43 15.64 14.26 -2.41
N TYR A 44 14.45 14.85 -2.31
CA TYR A 44 14.18 16.00 -1.46
C TYR A 44 14.23 15.60 0.03
N GLU A 45 13.57 14.50 0.40
CA GLU A 45 13.57 13.94 1.75
C GLU A 45 14.98 13.56 2.19
N SER A 46 15.75 12.90 1.32
CA SER A 46 17.15 12.58 1.59
C SER A 46 17.98 13.82 1.97
N ARG A 47 17.80 14.92 1.24
CA ARG A 47 18.46 16.20 1.55
C ARG A 47 17.89 16.87 2.81
N LYS A 48 16.58 16.82 3.00
CA LYS A 48 15.87 17.45 4.14
C LYS A 48 16.29 16.82 5.47
N PHE A 49 16.40 15.49 5.50
CA PHE A 49 16.71 14.73 6.72
C PHE A 49 18.18 14.31 6.83
N ASN A 50 19.00 14.68 5.84
CA ASN A 50 20.42 14.29 5.76
C ASN A 50 20.63 12.77 5.89
N ASP A 51 19.80 12.00 5.20
CA ASP A 51 19.81 10.54 5.24
C ASP A 51 19.71 9.97 3.81
N ASN A 52 20.64 9.10 3.45
CA ASN A 52 20.66 8.46 2.13
C ASN A 52 19.72 7.25 2.04
N VAL A 53 19.13 6.79 3.15
CA VAL A 53 18.20 5.65 3.16
C VAL A 53 17.02 5.88 2.22
N TYR A 54 16.51 7.11 2.12
CA TYR A 54 15.42 7.48 1.21
C TYR A 54 15.74 7.16 -0.25
N LEU A 55 17.00 7.29 -0.66
CA LEU A 55 17.42 6.99 -2.03
C LEU A 55 17.34 5.49 -2.36
N SER A 56 17.35 4.62 -1.34
CA SER A 56 17.19 3.17 -1.52
C SER A 56 15.80 2.78 -2.05
N TYR A 57 14.79 3.61 -1.81
CA TYR A 57 13.42 3.41 -2.30
C TYR A 57 13.22 3.83 -3.77
N ILE A 58 14.22 4.45 -4.39
CA ILE A 58 14.16 4.79 -5.82
C ILE A 58 14.29 3.48 -6.62
N SER A 59 13.22 3.13 -7.35
CA SER A 59 13.18 1.93 -8.18
C SER A 59 14.34 1.88 -9.18
N LYS A 60 15.15 0.81 -9.10
CA LYS A 60 16.25 0.54 -10.03
C LYS A 60 15.66 -0.05 -11.32
N PRO A 61 15.74 0.65 -12.46
CA PRO A 61 15.21 0.17 -13.72
C PRO A 61 16.06 -0.97 -14.28
N ASP A 62 15.45 -1.86 -15.06
CA ASP A 62 16.19 -2.86 -15.84
C ASP A 62 16.87 -2.18 -17.05
N ILE A 63 18.17 -1.92 -16.91
CA ILE A 63 19.00 -1.17 -17.86
C ILE A 63 19.18 -1.92 -19.19
N LYS A 64 18.85 -3.22 -19.27
CA LYS A 64 18.99 -4.02 -20.50
C LYS A 64 18.05 -3.57 -21.63
N ARG A 65 17.09 -2.68 -21.37
CA ARG A 65 16.10 -2.20 -22.36
C ARG A 65 16.34 -0.73 -22.72
N LYS A 66 16.67 -0.42 -23.98
CA LYS A 66 16.88 0.95 -24.50
C LYS A 66 15.73 1.92 -24.18
N ARG A 67 14.48 1.42 -24.16
CA ARG A 67 13.29 2.22 -23.79
C ARG A 67 13.30 2.68 -22.34
N GLU A 68 13.85 1.88 -21.41
CA GLU A 68 13.96 2.27 -20.00
C GLU A 68 15.03 3.34 -19.79
N LEU A 69 16.13 3.30 -20.54
CA LEU A 69 17.14 4.37 -20.55
C LEU A 69 16.55 5.73 -20.94
N LEU A 70 15.72 5.76 -21.98
CA LEU A 70 15.04 6.99 -22.39
C LEU A 70 14.12 7.54 -21.28
N LYS A 71 13.34 6.67 -20.61
CA LYS A 71 12.49 7.08 -19.48
C LYS A 71 13.33 7.68 -18.34
N ILE A 72 14.48 7.10 -18.03
CA ILE A 72 15.40 7.62 -17.01
C ILE A 72 15.89 9.01 -17.39
N PHE A 73 16.31 9.19 -18.65
CA PHE A 73 16.77 10.48 -19.14
C PHE A 73 15.69 11.55 -19.02
N ILE A 74 14.45 11.25 -19.43
CA ILE A 74 13.31 12.17 -19.31
C ILE A 74 13.06 12.54 -17.84
N VAL A 75 13.04 11.55 -16.94
CA VAL A 75 12.85 11.79 -15.50
C VAL A 75 13.97 12.68 -14.94
N LYS A 76 15.22 12.40 -15.27
CA LYS A 76 16.36 13.23 -14.86
C LYS A 76 16.24 14.66 -15.38
N TRP A 77 15.84 14.84 -16.63
CA TRP A 77 15.64 16.16 -17.23
C TRP A 77 14.54 16.96 -16.54
N ILE A 78 13.39 16.33 -16.23
CA ILE A 78 12.32 16.95 -15.44
C ILE A 78 12.86 17.42 -14.07
N LEU A 79 13.70 16.60 -13.42
CA LEU A 79 14.28 16.88 -12.12
C LEU A 79 15.45 17.89 -12.13
N LEU A 80 15.95 18.30 -13.29
CA LEU A 80 16.91 19.41 -13.35
C LEU A 80 16.29 20.71 -12.85
N THR A 81 15.01 20.93 -13.18
CA THR A 81 14.28 22.17 -12.84
C THR A 81 13.31 21.99 -11.68
N ASN A 82 12.96 20.77 -11.27
CA ASN A 82 11.94 20.50 -10.23
C ASN A 82 12.54 19.75 -9.03
N ARG A 83 13.24 20.46 -8.13
CA ARG A 83 13.90 19.85 -6.95
C ARG A 83 13.35 20.26 -5.59
N SER A 84 12.64 21.39 -5.52
CA SER A 84 12.05 21.86 -4.27
C SER A 84 10.68 21.22 -4.06
N TYR A 85 10.28 21.07 -2.80
CA TYR A 85 8.98 20.55 -2.39
C TYR A 85 7.82 21.18 -3.18
N ARG A 86 7.79 22.52 -3.28
CA ARG A 86 6.78 23.27 -4.04
C ARG A 86 6.74 22.86 -5.52
N ARG A 87 7.89 22.71 -6.18
CA ARG A 87 7.96 22.33 -7.60
C ARG A 87 7.56 20.87 -7.82
N LEU A 88 7.89 19.98 -6.88
CA LEU A 88 7.45 18.60 -6.90
C LEU A 88 5.92 18.53 -6.77
N ASN A 89 5.31 19.26 -5.83
CA ASN A 89 3.84 19.32 -5.73
C ASN A 89 3.18 19.89 -6.98
N LEU A 90 3.82 20.83 -7.70
CA LEU A 90 3.34 21.25 -9.03
C LEU A 90 3.37 20.13 -10.07
N LEU A 91 4.34 19.20 -10.03
CA LEU A 91 4.35 18.02 -10.88
C LEU A 91 3.17 17.09 -10.54
N LYS A 92 2.90 16.87 -9.25
CA LYS A 92 1.74 16.11 -8.79
C LYS A 92 0.43 16.75 -9.29
N SER A 93 0.24 18.06 -9.12
CA SER A 93 -0.95 18.75 -9.63
C SER A 93 -1.08 18.67 -11.16
N ARG A 94 0.02 18.71 -11.91
CA ARG A 94 0.00 18.52 -13.37
C ARG A 94 -0.44 17.10 -13.75
N TYR A 95 0.05 16.09 -13.04
CA TYR A 95 -0.39 14.71 -13.21
C TYR A 95 -1.90 14.59 -12.98
N ILE A 96 -2.40 15.08 -11.84
CA ILE A 96 -3.83 15.05 -11.48
C ILE A 96 -4.69 15.70 -12.57
N LYS A 97 -4.28 16.86 -13.10
CA LYS A 97 -4.98 17.52 -14.22
C LYS A 97 -5.09 16.68 -15.49
N ILE A 98 -4.12 15.79 -15.75
CA ILE A 98 -4.19 14.86 -16.88
C ILE A 98 -5.22 13.75 -16.59
N ILE A 99 -5.23 13.22 -15.37
CA ILE A 99 -6.19 12.21 -14.92
C ILE A 99 -7.62 12.73 -15.01
N CYS A 100 -7.88 13.97 -14.58
CA CYS A 100 -9.22 14.59 -14.63
C CYS A 100 -9.75 14.85 -16.05
N LYS A 101 -8.93 14.64 -17.10
CA LYS A 101 -9.37 14.72 -18.50
C LYS A 101 -9.76 13.37 -19.10
N LYS A 102 -9.50 12.26 -18.40
CA LYS A 102 -9.75 10.90 -18.88
C LYS A 102 -11.22 10.54 -18.81
N SER A 103 -11.63 9.58 -19.64
CA SER A 103 -12.98 9.00 -19.62
C SER A 103 -13.29 8.33 -18.28
N TYR A 104 -12.31 7.69 -17.65
CA TYR A 104 -12.47 7.09 -16.33
C TYR A 104 -12.91 8.11 -15.27
N TYR A 105 -12.31 9.31 -15.26
CA TYR A 105 -12.74 10.41 -14.37
C TYR A 105 -14.19 10.83 -14.63
N LYS A 106 -14.61 10.96 -15.89
CA LYS A 106 -16.00 11.28 -16.23
C LYS A 106 -16.97 10.24 -15.69
N LYS A 107 -16.61 8.95 -15.81
CA LYS A 107 -17.42 7.85 -15.24
C LYS A 107 -17.48 7.88 -13.72
N CYS A 108 -16.37 8.19 -13.04
CA CYS A 108 -16.39 8.38 -11.59
C CYS A 108 -17.31 9.55 -11.20
N LEU A 109 -17.29 10.65 -11.95
CA LEU A 109 -18.13 11.82 -11.70
C LEU A 109 -19.62 11.48 -11.87
N GLU A 110 -20.00 10.85 -12.99
CA GLU A 110 -21.37 10.40 -13.26
C GLU A 110 -21.89 9.48 -12.14
N GLU A 111 -21.07 8.53 -11.69
CA GLU A 111 -21.45 7.60 -10.62
C GLU A 111 -21.66 8.34 -9.29
N LEU A 112 -20.75 9.24 -8.91
CA LEU A 112 -20.87 10.00 -7.66
C LEU A 112 -22.04 11.00 -7.69
N GLU A 113 -22.37 11.58 -8.84
CA GLU A 113 -23.56 12.42 -9.02
C GLU A 113 -24.86 11.63 -8.85
N SER A 114 -24.87 10.35 -9.26
CA SER A 114 -26.00 9.44 -9.12
C SER A 114 -26.16 8.95 -7.67
N GLN A 115 -25.07 8.41 -7.09
CA GLN A 115 -25.10 7.79 -5.75
C GLN A 115 -25.14 8.81 -4.62
N LYS A 116 -24.56 10.00 -4.82
CA LYS A 116 -24.47 11.09 -3.83
C LYS A 116 -24.06 10.62 -2.43
N PRO A 117 -22.93 9.91 -2.28
CA PRO A 117 -22.51 9.43 -0.98
C PRO A 117 -22.20 10.59 -0.04
N ALA A 118 -22.45 10.38 1.25
CA ALA A 118 -22.09 11.36 2.29
C ALA A 118 -20.57 11.46 2.52
N LEU A 119 -19.81 10.42 2.15
CA LEU A 119 -18.37 10.33 2.28
C LEU A 119 -17.82 9.36 1.23
N LEU A 120 -16.71 9.69 0.58
CA LEU A 120 -15.92 8.75 -0.23
C LEU A 120 -14.70 8.26 0.56
N PHE A 121 -14.61 6.95 0.79
CA PHE A 121 -13.52 6.33 1.53
C PHE A 121 -12.50 5.64 0.61
N CYS A 122 -11.25 6.06 0.66
CA CYS A 122 -10.12 5.43 -0.04
C CYS A 122 -9.37 4.49 0.90
N THR A 123 -9.29 3.21 0.55
CA THR A 123 -8.66 2.19 1.38
C THR A 123 -7.13 2.12 1.25
N HIS A 124 -6.55 2.80 0.26
CA HIS A 124 -5.13 2.66 -0.05
C HIS A 124 -4.51 3.92 -0.70
N GLN A 125 -3.62 4.58 0.03
CA GLN A 125 -3.00 5.85 -0.34
C GLN A 125 -2.14 5.86 -1.62
N ARG A 126 -1.75 4.67 -2.09
CA ARG A 126 -0.90 4.49 -3.29
C ARG A 126 -1.70 4.14 -4.55
N ALA A 127 -3.01 3.96 -4.42
CA ALA A 127 -3.88 3.51 -5.49
C ALA A 127 -4.07 4.63 -6.53
N ILE A 128 -3.37 4.54 -7.66
CA ILE A 128 -3.41 5.55 -8.71
C ILE A 128 -4.80 5.67 -9.35
N ASN A 129 -5.51 4.55 -9.48
CA ASN A 129 -6.90 4.54 -9.90
C ASN A 129 -7.83 5.26 -8.91
N ALA A 130 -7.47 5.43 -7.63
CA ALA A 130 -8.27 6.17 -6.67
C ALA A 130 -8.19 7.70 -6.85
N ILE A 131 -7.24 8.22 -7.63
CA ILE A 131 -7.12 9.68 -7.87
C ILE A 131 -8.37 10.21 -8.58
N ALA A 132 -8.85 9.53 -9.62
CA ALA A 132 -10.01 9.97 -10.39
C ALA A 132 -11.30 10.09 -9.55
N PRO A 133 -11.72 9.08 -8.76
CA PRO A 133 -12.89 9.21 -7.89
C PRO A 133 -12.69 10.22 -6.77
N LEU A 134 -11.48 10.35 -6.18
CA LEU A 134 -11.22 11.37 -5.15
C LEU A 134 -11.33 12.80 -5.70
N GLU A 135 -10.77 13.07 -6.88
CA GLU A 135 -10.90 14.36 -7.54
C GLU A 135 -12.34 14.64 -8.02
N ALA A 136 -13.09 13.61 -8.39
CA ALA A 136 -14.50 13.74 -8.74
C ALA A 136 -15.34 14.08 -7.49
N ALA A 137 -15.13 13.39 -6.37
CA ALA A 137 -15.77 13.70 -5.09
C ALA A 137 -15.47 15.13 -4.65
N LYS A 138 -14.20 15.54 -4.71
CA LYS A 138 -13.79 16.92 -4.42
C LYS A 138 -14.50 17.96 -5.29
N LYS A 139 -14.65 17.68 -6.59
CA LYS A 139 -15.40 18.56 -7.51
C LYS A 139 -16.87 18.69 -7.11
N LEU A 140 -17.47 17.62 -6.60
CA LEU A 140 -18.87 17.58 -6.16
C LEU A 140 -19.08 18.07 -4.73
N GLY A 141 -18.01 18.44 -4.01
CA GLY A 141 -18.09 18.81 -2.59
C GLY A 141 -18.40 17.63 -1.66
N ILE A 142 -18.21 16.39 -2.12
CA ILE A 142 -18.35 15.19 -1.30
C ILE A 142 -17.08 15.05 -0.44
N PRO A 143 -17.21 14.99 0.90
CA PRO A 143 -16.07 14.76 1.78
C PRO A 143 -15.34 13.45 1.44
N THR A 144 -14.02 13.46 1.61
CA THR A 144 -13.18 12.28 1.35
C THR A 144 -12.37 11.89 2.58
N ALA A 145 -12.17 10.59 2.78
CA ALA A 145 -11.25 10.07 3.78
C ALA A 145 -10.32 9.01 3.18
N CYS A 146 -9.05 9.00 3.55
CA CYS A 146 -8.07 8.01 3.10
C CYS A 146 -7.44 7.27 4.28
N PHE A 147 -7.48 5.95 4.23
CA PHE A 147 -6.70 5.09 5.14
C PHE A 147 -5.25 5.02 4.67
N ILE A 148 -4.30 5.29 5.56
CA ILE A 148 -2.88 5.06 5.31
C ILE A 148 -2.61 3.58 5.59
N TYR A 149 -2.54 2.81 4.51
CA TYR A 149 -2.25 1.38 4.58
C TYR A 149 -0.77 1.17 4.92
N SER A 150 -0.50 0.34 5.93
CA SER A 150 0.83 0.04 6.50
C SER A 150 1.57 1.22 7.13
N TRP A 151 2.32 0.92 8.18
CA TRP A 151 3.08 1.88 8.97
C TRP A 151 4.35 2.39 8.27
N ASP A 152 4.89 1.63 7.31
CA ASP A 152 6.21 1.86 6.70
C ASP A 152 6.15 2.59 5.33
N ASN A 153 4.99 3.12 4.95
CA ASN A 153 4.76 3.64 3.59
C ASN A 153 5.02 5.16 3.44
N LEU A 154 4.86 5.95 4.50
CA LEU A 154 4.92 7.42 4.41
C LEU A 154 6.32 7.91 4.01
N SER A 155 7.37 7.34 4.61
CA SER A 155 8.78 7.64 4.32
C SER A 155 9.26 7.20 2.93
N LYS A 156 8.41 6.54 2.14
CA LYS A 156 8.74 6.01 0.80
C LYS A 156 8.16 6.86 -0.33
N ALA A 157 7.71 8.09 -0.02
CA ALA A 157 7.02 8.99 -0.95
C ALA A 157 5.86 8.29 -1.68
N THR A 158 4.98 7.60 -0.93
CA THR A 158 3.91 6.77 -1.50
C THR A 158 2.50 7.38 -1.38
N LEU A 159 2.32 8.44 -0.61
CA LEU A 159 1.06 9.18 -0.53
C LEU A 159 0.89 10.07 -1.76
N PHE A 160 0.30 9.49 -2.81
CA PHE A 160 0.05 10.19 -4.08
C PHE A 160 -1.40 10.67 -4.19
N VAL A 161 -2.34 10.07 -3.48
CA VAL A 161 -3.72 10.56 -3.41
C VAL A 161 -3.85 11.70 -2.41
N ASP A 162 -4.82 12.59 -2.61
CA ASP A 162 -5.17 13.66 -1.68
C ASP A 162 -6.58 13.42 -1.14
N SER A 163 -6.81 13.72 0.14
CA SER A 163 -8.09 13.52 0.80
C SER A 163 -8.30 14.58 1.90
N ASP A 164 -9.55 14.83 2.28
CA ASP A 164 -9.88 15.81 3.33
C ASP A 164 -9.48 15.29 4.71
N TYR A 165 -9.63 13.98 4.94
CA TYR A 165 -9.30 13.31 6.20
C TYR A 165 -8.37 12.11 6.00
N TYR A 166 -7.54 11.83 7.00
CA TYR A 166 -6.58 10.73 6.98
C TYR A 166 -6.72 9.86 8.22
N LEU A 167 -6.80 8.55 8.02
CA LEU A 167 -6.87 7.55 9.09
C LEU A 167 -5.52 6.83 9.20
N VAL A 168 -4.90 6.91 10.37
CA VAL A 168 -3.58 6.35 10.67
C VAL A 168 -3.61 5.39 11.86
N TRP A 169 -2.57 4.59 12.05
CA TRP A 169 -2.60 3.50 13.04
C TRP A 169 -2.19 3.95 14.43
N SER A 170 -1.39 5.00 14.53
CA SER A 170 -0.77 5.42 15.79
C SER A 170 -0.41 6.91 15.77
N GLU A 171 -0.09 7.44 16.95
CA GLU A 171 0.47 8.79 17.09
C GLU A 171 1.76 8.94 16.28
N TYR A 172 2.60 7.90 16.24
CA TYR A 172 3.83 7.90 15.43
C TYR A 172 3.52 8.16 13.94
N MET A 173 2.56 7.45 13.35
CA MET A 173 2.17 7.67 11.95
C MET A 173 1.53 9.06 11.73
N LYS A 174 0.80 9.60 12.72
CA LYS A 174 0.28 10.97 12.65
C LYS A 174 1.42 11.98 12.54
N GLN A 175 2.46 11.82 13.36
CA GLN A 175 3.64 12.68 13.33
C GLN A 175 4.44 12.52 12.02
N GLU A 176 4.60 11.30 11.52
CA GLU A 176 5.21 11.06 10.20
C GLU A 176 4.43 11.75 9.08
N LEU A 177 3.09 11.62 9.08
CA LEU A 177 2.25 12.23 8.06
C LEU A 177 2.45 13.76 8.03
N LEU A 178 2.43 14.42 9.19
CA LEU A 178 2.70 15.87 9.29
C LEU A 178 4.13 16.23 8.88
N THR A 179 5.10 15.34 9.13
CA THR A 179 6.52 15.55 8.80
C THR A 179 6.78 15.53 7.29
N TYR A 180 6.15 14.61 6.57
CA TYR A 180 6.30 14.46 5.11
C TYR A 180 5.30 15.31 4.31
N HIS A 181 4.14 15.61 4.88
CA HIS A 181 3.03 16.35 4.27
C HIS A 181 2.56 17.51 5.15
N PRO A 182 3.39 18.57 5.31
CA PRO A 182 3.11 19.69 6.21
C PRO A 182 1.88 20.54 5.79
N GLU A 183 1.36 20.34 4.59
CA GLU A 183 0.10 20.91 4.10
C GLU A 183 -1.15 20.29 4.76
N ILE A 184 -1.03 19.09 5.33
CA ILE A 184 -2.13 18.42 6.02
C ILE A 184 -2.29 19.00 7.41
N ARG A 185 -3.53 19.35 7.76
CA ARG A 185 -3.89 19.89 9.07
C ARG A 185 -4.02 18.76 10.09
N SER A 186 -3.46 18.93 11.28
CA SER A 186 -3.43 17.90 12.33
C SER A 186 -4.83 17.44 12.78
N GLU A 187 -5.80 18.36 12.77
CA GLU A 187 -7.22 18.12 13.06
C GLU A 187 -7.91 17.23 12.01
N ASN A 188 -7.31 17.07 10.83
CA ASN A 188 -7.83 16.19 9.78
C ASN A 188 -7.24 14.77 9.86
N ILE A 189 -6.39 14.48 10.85
CA ILE A 189 -5.74 13.18 11.02
C ILE A 189 -6.31 12.47 12.25
N PHE A 190 -6.91 11.30 12.01
CA PHE A 190 -7.54 10.46 13.01
C PHE A 190 -6.73 9.20 13.25
N ILE A 191 -6.45 8.90 14.52
CA ILE A 191 -5.77 7.67 14.93
C ILE A 191 -6.84 6.61 15.17
N THR A 192 -6.85 5.58 14.33
CA THR A 192 -7.90 4.54 14.30
C THR A 192 -7.37 3.13 14.52
N GLY A 193 -6.05 2.97 14.66
CA GLY A 193 -5.43 1.65 14.61
C GLY A 193 -5.45 1.08 13.20
N THR A 194 -5.40 -0.25 13.10
CA THR A 194 -5.48 -0.94 11.82
C THR A 194 -6.54 -2.03 11.84
N PRO A 195 -7.48 -2.03 10.88
CA PRO A 195 -8.45 -3.10 10.72
C PRO A 195 -7.79 -4.48 10.52
N GLN A 196 -6.56 -4.52 10.00
CA GLN A 196 -5.82 -5.77 9.74
C GLN A 196 -5.62 -6.60 11.01
N PHE A 197 -5.49 -5.97 12.19
CA PHE A 197 -5.29 -6.67 13.45
C PHE A 197 -6.57 -6.84 14.28
N ALA A 198 -7.70 -6.26 13.85
CA ALA A 198 -8.98 -6.40 14.56
C ALA A 198 -9.39 -7.87 14.82
N PRO A 199 -9.20 -8.83 13.87
CA PRO A 199 -9.53 -10.23 14.10
C PRO A 199 -8.80 -10.89 15.29
N TYR A 200 -7.59 -10.42 15.67
CA TYR A 200 -6.83 -11.01 16.78
C TYR A 200 -7.47 -10.77 18.15
N PHE A 201 -8.36 -9.79 18.25
CA PHE A 201 -9.11 -9.47 19.48
C PHE A 201 -10.46 -10.20 19.57
N ASN A 202 -10.85 -10.95 18.52
CA ASN A 202 -12.09 -11.70 18.52
C ASN A 202 -11.84 -13.16 18.93
N ASP A 203 -12.17 -13.49 20.17
CA ASP A 203 -12.01 -14.85 20.70
C ASP A 203 -12.77 -15.92 19.89
N ASN A 204 -13.87 -15.55 19.22
CA ASN A 204 -14.65 -16.48 18.39
C ASN A 204 -13.92 -16.90 17.10
N LEU A 205 -12.87 -16.18 16.69
CA LEU A 205 -12.03 -16.55 15.56
C LEU A 205 -10.85 -17.45 15.96
N LYS A 206 -10.61 -17.64 17.27
CA LYS A 206 -9.55 -18.49 17.76
C LYS A 206 -9.92 -19.96 17.57
N ILE A 207 -8.97 -20.73 17.09
CA ILE A 207 -9.07 -22.19 16.96
C ILE A 207 -8.05 -22.83 17.87
N GLY A 208 -8.50 -23.77 18.71
CA GLY A 208 -7.62 -24.46 19.65
C GLY A 208 -6.65 -25.39 18.92
N HIS A 209 -5.52 -25.73 19.57
CA HIS A 209 -4.50 -26.61 19.00
C HIS A 209 -5.09 -27.94 18.49
N GLY A 210 -5.92 -28.63 19.29
CA GLY A 210 -6.55 -29.88 18.88
C GLY A 210 -7.50 -29.74 17.69
N GLN A 211 -8.30 -28.66 17.64
CA GLN A 211 -9.21 -28.38 16.54
C GLN A 211 -8.45 -28.03 15.25
N PHE A 212 -7.36 -27.26 15.36
CA PHE A 212 -6.48 -26.97 14.23
C PHE A 212 -5.82 -28.26 13.71
N ALA A 213 -5.35 -29.12 14.63
CA ALA A 213 -4.78 -30.42 14.27
C ALA A 213 -5.78 -31.26 13.48
N ASP A 214 -7.02 -31.40 13.97
CA ASP A 214 -8.06 -32.15 13.29
C ASP A 214 -8.40 -31.57 11.91
N LYS A 215 -8.56 -30.24 11.83
CA LYS A 215 -8.90 -29.55 10.58
C LYS A 215 -7.86 -29.77 9.47
N PHE A 216 -6.58 -29.84 9.83
CA PHE A 216 -5.48 -29.95 8.87
C PHE A 216 -4.77 -31.32 8.91
N ASN A 217 -5.37 -32.33 9.55
CA ASN A 217 -4.81 -33.67 9.72
C ASN A 217 -3.37 -33.69 10.28
N LEU A 218 -3.10 -32.88 11.30
CA LEU A 218 -1.78 -32.76 11.93
C LEU A 218 -1.69 -33.61 13.22
N PRO A 219 -0.49 -34.07 13.62
CA PRO A 219 -0.32 -34.80 14.87
C PRO A 219 -0.57 -33.91 16.10
N LYS A 220 -1.53 -34.30 16.94
CA LYS A 220 -1.91 -33.58 18.19
C LYS A 220 -0.83 -33.59 19.27
N ASN A 221 0.08 -34.57 19.23
CA ASN A 221 1.17 -34.71 20.21
C ASN A 221 2.44 -33.95 19.80
N ARG A 222 2.36 -33.05 18.81
CA ARG A 222 3.51 -32.29 18.32
C ARG A 222 3.30 -30.79 18.47
N ARG A 223 4.40 -30.09 18.73
CA ARG A 223 4.44 -28.64 18.64
C ARG A 223 4.80 -28.24 17.21
N TRP A 224 4.28 -27.10 16.78
CA TRP A 224 4.43 -26.62 15.42
C TRP A 224 5.20 -25.30 15.39
N ILE A 225 6.08 -25.19 14.41
CA ILE A 225 6.73 -23.94 14.02
C ILE A 225 6.11 -23.55 12.68
N CYS A 226 5.41 -22.43 12.64
CA CYS A 226 4.91 -21.87 11.39
C CYS A 226 6.03 -21.06 10.74
N PHE A 227 6.46 -21.48 9.55
CA PHE A 227 7.36 -20.72 8.70
C PHE A 227 6.55 -20.11 7.57
N SER A 228 6.51 -18.80 7.50
CA SER A 228 5.88 -18.05 6.40
C SER A 228 7.00 -17.42 5.58
N GLY A 229 7.08 -17.77 4.31
CA GLY A 229 7.97 -17.09 3.37
C GLY A 229 7.39 -15.77 2.86
N ASP A 230 8.20 -15.05 2.10
CA ASP A 230 7.83 -13.87 1.32
C ASP A 230 8.31 -14.02 -0.13
N ASP A 231 8.11 -12.99 -0.94
CA ASP A 231 8.53 -12.96 -2.33
C ASP A 231 10.07 -12.97 -2.49
N THR A 232 10.56 -13.44 -3.65
CA THR A 232 11.99 -13.58 -3.93
C THR A 232 12.78 -12.26 -3.98
N LYS A 233 12.10 -11.12 -4.08
CA LYS A 233 12.73 -9.80 -4.06
C LYS A 233 12.87 -9.28 -2.63
N THR A 234 11.88 -9.51 -1.78
CA THR A 234 11.88 -9.03 -0.39
C THR A 234 12.64 -9.98 0.54
N SER A 235 12.48 -11.30 0.34
CA SER A 235 13.13 -12.35 1.13
C SER A 235 13.81 -13.42 0.26
N PRO A 236 14.85 -13.06 -0.53
CA PRO A 236 15.54 -13.99 -1.45
C PRO A 236 16.18 -15.20 -0.76
N HIS A 237 16.39 -15.12 0.55
CA HIS A 237 17.09 -16.14 1.34
C HIS A 237 16.14 -17.04 2.15
N ASP A 238 14.82 -16.90 2.01
CA ASP A 238 13.86 -17.79 2.67
C ASP A 238 14.11 -19.29 2.44
N PRO A 239 14.50 -19.75 1.24
CA PRO A 239 14.86 -21.16 1.05
C PRO A 239 16.05 -21.60 1.92
N VAL A 240 17.01 -20.70 2.17
CA VAL A 240 18.17 -20.96 3.02
C VAL A 240 17.73 -21.03 4.49
N TYR A 241 16.92 -20.07 4.94
CA TYR A 241 16.40 -20.05 6.31
C TYR A 241 15.50 -21.26 6.60
N LEU A 242 14.63 -21.64 5.66
CA LEU A 242 13.79 -22.83 5.79
C LEU A 242 14.64 -24.12 5.86
N LYS A 243 15.67 -24.23 5.02
CA LYS A 243 16.59 -25.37 5.06
C LYS A 243 17.29 -25.47 6.43
N GLN A 244 17.84 -24.36 6.92
CA GLN A 244 18.52 -24.33 8.23
C GLN A 244 17.55 -24.65 9.37
N LEU A 245 16.32 -24.14 9.32
CA LEU A 245 15.27 -24.48 10.28
C LEU A 245 14.95 -25.98 10.24
N ALA A 246 14.83 -26.57 9.05
CA ALA A 246 14.56 -28.00 8.89
C ALA A 246 15.69 -28.87 9.42
N GLU A 247 16.95 -28.49 9.21
CA GLU A 247 18.13 -29.17 9.75
C GLU A 247 18.16 -29.09 11.29
N ALA A 248 17.85 -27.92 11.85
CA ALA A 248 17.75 -27.72 13.29
C ALA A 248 16.63 -28.55 13.92
N VAL A 249 15.43 -28.53 13.33
CA VAL A 249 14.28 -29.33 13.78
C VAL A 249 14.58 -30.83 13.70
N ARG A 250 15.24 -31.29 12.64
CA ARG A 250 15.66 -32.70 12.53
C ARG A 250 16.63 -33.08 13.65
N SER A 251 17.61 -32.21 13.92
CA SER A 251 18.60 -32.43 14.98
C SER A 251 17.97 -32.45 16.37
N TRP A 252 17.00 -31.58 16.62
CA TRP A 252 16.18 -31.55 17.84
C TRP A 252 15.39 -32.85 18.01
N ASN A 253 14.66 -33.26 16.97
CA ASN A 253 13.80 -34.44 16.98
C ASN A 253 14.58 -35.76 17.18
N ASN A 254 15.87 -35.79 16.87
CA ASN A 254 16.71 -36.96 17.15
C ASN A 254 17.12 -37.09 18.63
N LYS A 255 17.04 -36.01 19.41
CA LYS A 255 17.50 -35.97 20.82
C LYS A 255 16.35 -35.89 21.81
N GLU A 256 15.27 -35.21 21.43
CA GLU A 256 14.20 -34.83 22.33
C GLU A 256 12.96 -35.68 22.11
N GLN A 257 12.29 -36.08 23.20
CA GLN A 257 11.01 -36.78 23.11
C GLN A 257 9.90 -35.85 22.57
N ASN A 258 9.99 -34.54 22.84
CA ASN A 258 9.03 -33.55 22.38
C ASN A 258 9.32 -33.10 20.94
N GLN A 259 8.70 -33.79 19.99
CA GLN A 259 8.90 -33.59 18.56
C GLN A 259 8.30 -32.27 18.05
N LEU A 260 9.03 -31.63 17.14
CA LEU A 260 8.64 -30.41 16.43
C LEU A 260 8.32 -30.72 14.96
N HIS A 261 7.34 -30.01 14.41
CA HIS A 261 7.05 -29.99 12.98
C HIS A 261 7.07 -28.57 12.43
N ILE A 262 7.43 -28.43 11.15
CA ILE A 262 7.37 -27.17 10.43
C ILE A 262 6.08 -27.17 9.62
N LEU A 263 5.24 -26.15 9.84
CA LEU A 263 4.13 -25.82 8.95
C LEU A 263 4.64 -24.74 8.01
N PHE A 264 4.68 -25.04 6.71
CA PHE A 264 5.06 -24.08 5.69
C PHE A 264 3.79 -23.41 5.13
N ARG A 265 3.75 -22.09 5.18
CA ARG A 265 2.66 -21.27 4.65
C ARG A 265 3.12 -20.50 3.41
#